data_AF-A0A1H0JKM6-F1
#
_entry.id   AF-A0A1H0JKM6-F1
#
_cell.length_a   1.000
_cell.length_b   1.000
_cell.length_c   1.000
_cell.angle_alpha   90.00
_cell.angle_beta   90.00
_cell.angle_gamma   90.00
#
_symmetry.space_group_name_H-M   'P 1'
#
loop_
_entity.id
_entity.type
_entity.pdbx_description
1 polymer ?
#
loop_
_entity_poly.entity_id
_entity_poly.type
_entity_poly.pdbx_seq_one_letter_code
_entity_poly.pdbx_strand_id
1 'polypeptide(L)'
;MTAGGADALLLAADTDRTSDVGLVRPGMVVGGVLTVLAMVVFSTRLQDLEAAAAVPGARLIGLEDARQVGRSVLFTVDGQPTGIDITVGCTAAFLLLPFVVATTVLLAVRRIPAVRAFSSLAVAVVVILAVNQARMLAITAGMSVWGPEVGYARTHVLVGTAVSTLGVVLAGTCYLVVLLRGTYPSPALSPWDVEADRAPR
;
A
#
# COMPACT_ATOMS: atom_id res chain seq x y z
N MET A 1 -50.40 36.39 14.96
CA MET A 1 -48.99 36.85 15.09
C MET A 1 -48.27 35.86 16.00
N THR A 2 -47.43 34.95 15.46
CA THR A 2 -46.31 34.23 16.15
C THR A 2 -45.67 33.13 15.27
N ALA A 3 -45.65 33.27 13.93
CA ALA A 3 -44.98 32.28 13.06
C ALA A 3 -43.48 32.58 12.80
N GLY A 4 -43.00 33.81 13.05
CA GLY A 4 -41.65 34.24 12.65
C GLY A 4 -40.50 33.88 13.60
N GLY A 5 -40.78 33.34 14.79
CA GLY A 5 -39.73 33.04 15.79
C GLY A 5 -39.10 31.65 15.66
N ALA A 6 -39.85 30.67 15.15
CA ALA A 6 -39.37 29.29 15.02
C ALA A 6 -38.41 29.13 13.83
N ASP A 7 -38.67 29.81 12.72
CA ASP A 7 -37.84 29.77 11.51
C ASP A 7 -36.48 30.43 11.74
N ALA A 8 -36.43 31.51 12.52
CA ALA A 8 -35.19 32.20 12.88
C ALA A 8 -34.29 31.35 13.80
N LEU A 9 -34.89 30.55 14.70
CA LEU A 9 -34.15 29.66 15.60
C LEU A 9 -33.61 28.43 14.86
N LEU A 10 -34.35 27.91 13.88
CA LEU A 10 -33.90 26.81 13.02
C LEU A 10 -32.78 27.23 12.06
N LEU A 11 -32.82 28.46 11.53
CA LEU A 11 -31.74 29.03 10.72
C LEU A 11 -30.46 29.28 11.53
N ALA A 12 -30.58 29.68 12.80
CA ALA A 12 -29.43 29.89 13.68
C ALA A 12 -28.78 28.56 14.14
N ALA A 13 -29.56 27.49 14.27
CA ALA A 13 -29.06 26.17 14.64
C ALA A 13 -28.35 25.44 13.48
N ASP A 14 -28.61 25.82 12.22
CA ASP A 14 -27.99 25.21 11.04
C ASP A 14 -26.67 25.88 10.64
N THR A 15 -26.42 27.12 11.11
CA THR A 15 -25.17 27.84 10.82
C THR A 15 -23.94 27.32 11.57
N ASP A 16 -24.13 26.55 12.65
CA ASP A 16 -23.01 26.07 13.50
C ASP A 16 -22.35 24.78 12.98
N ARG A 17 -22.91 24.14 11.93
CA ARG A 17 -22.39 22.88 11.34
C ARG A 17 -21.52 23.10 10.11
N THR A 18 -20.99 24.31 9.90
CA THR A 18 -20.17 24.67 8.73
C THR A 18 -18.68 24.88 9.05
N SER A 19 -18.29 24.82 10.32
CA SER A 19 -16.91 25.06 10.80
C SER A 19 -15.95 23.87 10.58
N ASP A 20 -16.43 22.66 10.32
CA ASP A 20 -15.59 21.45 10.28
C ASP A 20 -15.05 21.03 8.90
N VAL A 21 -15.42 21.71 7.82
CA VAL A 21 -14.94 21.33 6.46
C VAL A 21 -13.59 21.97 6.11
N GLY A 22 -13.27 23.10 6.78
CA GLY A 22 -12.07 23.89 6.51
C GLY A 22 -10.77 23.30 7.07
N LEU A 23 -10.80 22.74 8.29
CA LEU A 23 -9.60 22.17 8.94
C LEU A 23 -9.28 20.73 8.51
N VAL A 24 -10.27 19.98 8.01
CA VAL A 24 -10.06 18.57 7.66
C VAL A 24 -9.08 18.42 6.48
N ARG A 25 -9.08 19.34 5.52
CA ARG A 25 -8.16 19.32 4.37
C ARG A 25 -6.69 19.51 4.76
N PRO A 26 -6.30 20.60 5.45
CA PRO A 26 -4.93 20.74 5.93
C PRO A 26 -4.56 19.62 6.89
N GLY A 27 -5.49 19.15 7.74
CA GLY A 27 -5.26 18.00 8.61
C GLY A 27 -4.89 16.71 7.86
N MET A 28 -5.58 16.40 6.76
CA MET A 28 -5.27 15.22 5.93
C MET A 28 -3.94 15.35 5.20
N VAL A 29 -3.62 16.53 4.67
CA VAL A 29 -2.32 16.78 4.02
C VAL A 29 -1.18 16.65 5.03
N VAL A 30 -1.33 17.27 6.20
CA VAL A 30 -0.37 17.15 7.31
C VAL A 30 -0.23 15.68 7.72
N GLY A 31 -1.32 14.94 7.87
CA GLY A 31 -1.29 13.52 8.19
C GLY A 31 -0.54 12.67 7.15
N GLY A 32 -0.75 12.93 5.86
CA GLY A 32 -0.03 12.24 4.79
C GLY A 32 1.45 12.59 4.73
N VAL A 33 1.80 13.86 4.90
CA VAL A 33 3.20 14.31 5.00
C VAL A 33 3.88 13.68 6.21
N LEU A 34 3.23 13.68 7.37
CA LEU A 34 3.74 13.01 8.58
C LEU A 34 3.91 11.52 8.37
N THR A 35 3.02 10.86 7.61
CA THR A 35 3.15 9.44 7.27
C THR A 35 4.39 9.19 6.40
N VAL A 36 4.61 10.00 5.36
CA VAL A 36 5.82 9.90 4.52
C VAL A 36 7.09 10.15 5.34
N LEU A 37 7.09 11.18 6.18
CA LEU A 37 8.23 11.47 7.07
C LEU A 37 8.48 10.33 8.05
N ALA A 38 7.43 9.77 8.64
CA ALA A 38 7.55 8.60 9.52
C ALA A 38 8.15 7.40 8.77
N MET A 39 7.72 7.13 7.53
CA MET A 39 8.31 6.04 6.74
C MET A 39 9.81 6.23 6.48
N VAL A 40 10.27 7.46 6.28
CA VAL A 40 11.70 7.78 6.09
C VAL A 40 12.46 7.65 7.41
N VAL A 41 11.94 8.22 8.51
CA VAL A 41 12.62 8.21 9.82
C VAL A 41 12.67 6.80 10.42
N PHE A 42 11.61 6.02 10.27
CA PHE A 42 11.50 4.65 10.77
C PHE A 42 11.91 3.59 9.73
N SER A 43 12.55 3.99 8.63
CA SER A 43 12.95 3.05 7.57
C SER A 43 13.90 1.98 8.07
N THR A 44 14.80 2.30 9.00
CA THR A 44 15.75 1.35 9.60
C THR A 44 15.02 0.27 10.41
N ARG A 45 14.02 0.67 11.20
CA ARG A 45 13.17 -0.28 11.94
C ARG A 45 12.38 -1.18 11.01
N LEU A 46 11.89 -0.63 9.90
CA LEU A 46 11.21 -1.43 8.89
C LEU A 46 12.17 -2.43 8.23
N GLN A 47 13.39 -2.02 7.88
CA GLN A 47 14.42 -2.91 7.34
C GLN A 47 14.76 -4.05 8.31
N ASP A 48 14.85 -3.78 9.63
CA ASP A 48 15.03 -4.82 10.63
C ASP A 48 13.86 -5.82 10.63
N LEU A 49 12.62 -5.33 10.58
CA LEU A 49 11.44 -6.20 10.52
C LEU A 49 11.38 -7.00 9.21
N GLU A 50 11.81 -6.41 8.10
CA GLU A 50 11.89 -7.07 6.81
C GLU A 50 12.93 -8.20 6.84
N ALA A 51 14.10 -7.96 7.45
CA ALA A 51 15.13 -8.97 7.66
C ALA A 51 14.62 -10.12 8.54
N ALA A 52 13.94 -9.78 9.64
CA ALA A 52 13.32 -10.77 10.53
C ALA A 52 12.33 -11.67 9.77
N ALA A 53 11.47 -11.06 8.96
CA ALA A 53 10.44 -11.76 8.18
C ALA A 53 11.01 -12.57 7.01
N ALA A 54 12.21 -12.24 6.51
CA ALA A 54 12.87 -12.97 5.43
C ALA A 54 13.55 -14.27 5.91
N VAL A 55 13.91 -14.37 7.19
CA VAL A 55 14.60 -15.56 7.76
C VAL A 55 13.79 -16.85 7.55
N PRO A 56 12.48 -16.93 7.87
CA PRO A 56 11.68 -18.12 7.60
C PRO A 56 11.70 -18.54 6.13
N GLY A 57 11.63 -17.57 5.21
CA GLY A 57 11.72 -17.82 3.77
C GLY A 57 13.06 -18.44 3.38
N ALA A 58 14.17 -17.90 3.90
CA ALA A 58 15.50 -18.44 3.67
C ALA A 58 15.64 -19.89 4.20
N ARG A 59 15.08 -20.19 5.38
CA ARG A 59 15.10 -21.56 5.93
C ARG A 59 14.29 -22.54 5.09
N LEU A 60 13.16 -22.12 4.53
CA LEU A 60 12.32 -22.95 3.67
C LEU A 60 13.02 -23.39 2.38
N ILE A 61 14.03 -22.65 1.92
CA ILE A 61 14.81 -22.98 0.72
C ILE A 61 16.14 -23.70 1.04
N GLY A 62 16.31 -24.21 2.26
CA GLY A 62 17.45 -25.02 2.68
C GLY A 62 18.59 -24.26 3.37
N LEU A 63 18.43 -22.96 3.64
CA LEU A 63 19.40 -22.18 4.41
C LEU A 63 19.04 -22.20 5.90
N GLU A 64 19.21 -23.36 6.54
CA GLU A 64 18.78 -23.58 7.93
C GLU A 64 19.48 -22.69 8.95
N ASP A 65 20.73 -22.28 8.66
CA ASP A 65 21.54 -21.41 9.51
C ASP A 65 21.21 -19.92 9.35
N ALA A 66 20.19 -19.59 8.54
CA ALA A 66 19.73 -18.23 8.32
C ALA A 66 19.31 -17.56 9.63
N ARG A 67 19.86 -16.37 9.87
CA ARG A 67 19.59 -15.53 11.04
C ARG A 67 19.64 -14.06 10.70
N GLN A 68 18.87 -13.27 11.43
CA GLN A 68 18.88 -11.82 11.34
C GLN A 68 20.03 -11.24 12.17
N VAL A 69 20.74 -10.25 11.62
CA VAL A 69 21.65 -9.36 12.35
C VAL A 69 21.37 -7.93 11.92
N GLY A 70 20.61 -7.19 12.73
CA GLY A 70 20.09 -5.86 12.37
C GLY A 70 19.23 -5.92 11.11
N ARG A 71 19.59 -5.13 10.10
CA ARG A 71 18.95 -5.09 8.77
C ARG A 71 19.48 -6.13 7.79
N SER A 72 20.38 -7.02 8.22
CA SER A 72 20.97 -8.06 7.37
C SER A 72 20.43 -9.44 7.71
N VAL A 73 20.34 -10.29 6.69
CA VAL A 73 20.06 -11.72 6.84
C VAL A 73 21.34 -12.47 6.50
N LEU A 74 21.94 -13.12 7.49
CA LEU A 74 23.16 -13.90 7.37
C LEU A 74 22.84 -15.39 7.23
N PHE A 75 23.55 -16.09 6.36
CA PHE A 75 23.43 -17.52 6.09
C PHE A 75 24.72 -18.05 5.46
N THR A 76 24.91 -19.36 5.42
CA THR A 76 26.12 -19.97 4.85
C THR A 76 25.82 -20.57 3.49
N VAL A 77 26.68 -20.28 2.51
CA VAL A 77 26.66 -20.92 1.18
C VAL A 77 28.03 -21.51 0.93
N ASP A 78 28.09 -22.79 0.58
CA ASP A 78 29.35 -23.51 0.30
C ASP A 78 30.41 -23.38 1.42
N GLY A 79 29.96 -23.35 2.68
CA GLY A 79 30.83 -23.18 3.85
C GLY A 79 31.35 -21.76 4.08
N GLN A 80 30.98 -20.79 3.22
CA GLN A 80 31.34 -19.39 3.39
C GLN A 80 30.20 -18.61 4.07
N PRO A 81 30.46 -17.91 5.19
CA PRO A 81 29.46 -17.07 5.81
C PRO A 81 29.15 -15.89 4.90
N THR A 82 27.90 -15.78 4.47
CA THR A 82 27.42 -14.74 3.56
C THR A 82 26.12 -14.12 4.09
N GLY A 83 25.55 -13.18 3.34
CA GLY A 83 24.28 -12.58 3.69
C GLY A 83 23.85 -11.48 2.75
N ILE A 84 22.61 -11.04 2.95
CA ILE A 84 22.05 -9.88 2.26
C ILE A 84 21.84 -8.75 3.26
N ASP A 85 22.25 -7.54 2.87
CA ASP A 85 21.98 -6.32 3.62
C ASP A 85 20.77 -5.61 2.99
N ILE A 86 19.73 -5.35 3.78
CA ILE A 86 18.53 -4.64 3.31
C ILE A 86 18.83 -3.15 3.31
N THR A 87 19.05 -2.60 2.12
CA THR A 87 19.28 -1.16 1.91
C THR A 87 17.98 -0.39 1.70
N VAL A 88 18.07 0.94 1.66
CA VAL A 88 16.91 1.82 1.40
C VAL A 88 16.28 1.55 0.03
N GLY A 89 17.06 1.17 -0.99
CA GLY A 89 16.50 0.79 -2.30
C GLY A 89 15.74 -0.53 -2.27
N CYS A 90 16.01 -1.37 -1.27
CA CYS A 90 15.42 -2.69 -1.10
C CYS A 90 14.28 -2.74 -0.08
N THR A 91 13.90 -1.63 0.55
CA THR A 91 12.80 -1.65 1.52
C THR A 91 11.44 -1.48 0.86
N ALA A 92 10.42 -2.12 1.43
CA ALA A 92 9.03 -1.91 1.03
C ALA A 92 8.58 -0.46 1.22
N ALA A 93 9.21 0.31 2.12
CA ALA A 93 8.90 1.72 2.31
C ALA A 93 9.04 2.52 1.01
N PHE A 94 10.10 2.26 0.24
CA PHE A 94 10.34 2.96 -1.03
C PHE A 94 9.28 2.57 -2.09
N LEU A 95 8.91 1.29 -2.15
CA LEU A 95 7.86 0.79 -3.04
C LEU A 95 6.45 1.31 -2.66
N LEU A 96 6.22 1.60 -1.38
CA LEU A 96 4.94 2.12 -0.87
C LEU A 96 4.77 3.61 -1.05
N LEU A 97 5.86 4.36 -1.15
CA LEU A 97 5.85 5.82 -1.29
C LEU A 97 4.84 6.35 -2.33
N PRO A 98 4.81 5.89 -3.60
CA PRO A 98 3.85 6.39 -4.58
C PRO A 98 2.38 6.16 -4.19
N PHE A 99 2.07 5.06 -3.49
CA PHE A 99 0.70 4.77 -3.03
C PHE A 99 0.26 5.66 -1.89
N VAL A 100 1.16 5.92 -0.94
CA VAL A 100 0.89 6.84 0.19
C VAL A 100 0.69 8.26 -0.33
N VAL A 101 1.52 8.70 -1.27
CA VAL A 101 1.38 10.01 -1.94
C VAL A 101 0.06 10.09 -2.69
N ALA A 102 -0.28 9.09 -3.51
CA ALA A 102 -1.53 9.05 -4.26
C ALA A 102 -2.76 9.11 -3.34
N THR A 103 -2.79 8.29 -2.28
CA THR A 103 -3.86 8.31 -1.28
C THR A 103 -3.98 9.67 -0.60
N THR A 104 -2.85 10.27 -0.20
CA THR A 104 -2.82 11.60 0.42
C THR A 104 -3.43 12.66 -0.51
N VAL A 105 -3.03 12.66 -1.79
CA VAL A 105 -3.56 13.59 -2.79
C VAL A 105 -5.05 13.38 -3.03
N LEU A 106 -5.50 12.13 -3.16
CA LEU A 106 -6.91 11.80 -3.37
C LEU A 106 -7.80 12.26 -2.20
N LEU A 107 -7.32 12.09 -0.98
CA LEU A 107 -7.98 12.57 0.24
C LEU A 107 -8.01 14.10 0.30
N ALA A 108 -6.89 14.76 -0.01
CA ALA A 108 -6.78 16.22 0.01
C ALA A 108 -7.74 16.89 -0.99
N VAL A 109 -7.91 16.30 -2.17
CA VAL A 109 -8.81 16.80 -3.24
C VAL A 109 -10.26 16.32 -3.05
N ARG A 110 -10.56 15.51 -2.01
CA ARG A 110 -11.89 14.95 -1.71
C ARG A 110 -12.56 14.22 -2.88
N ARG A 111 -11.78 13.62 -3.79
CA ARG A 111 -12.37 12.88 -4.92
C ARG A 111 -13.07 11.59 -4.48
N ILE A 112 -12.75 11.05 -3.29
CA ILE A 112 -13.12 9.70 -2.87
C ILE A 112 -13.35 9.64 -1.35
N PRO A 113 -14.32 8.85 -0.84
CA PRO A 113 -14.52 8.65 0.60
C PRO A 113 -13.29 8.02 1.28
N ALA A 114 -12.98 8.48 2.49
CA ALA A 114 -11.74 8.10 3.20
C ALA A 114 -11.59 6.59 3.42
N VAL A 115 -12.67 5.90 3.78
CA VAL A 115 -12.67 4.44 3.98
C VAL A 115 -12.20 3.69 2.73
N ARG A 116 -12.57 4.15 1.53
CA ARG A 116 -12.14 3.53 0.26
C ARG A 116 -10.67 3.81 -0.04
N ALA A 117 -10.20 5.03 0.24
CA ALA A 117 -8.80 5.39 0.02
C ALA A 117 -7.85 4.65 0.99
N PHE A 118 -8.27 4.45 2.24
CA PHE A 118 -7.50 3.66 3.21
C PHE A 118 -7.57 2.17 2.92
N SER A 119 -8.71 1.62 2.47
CA SER A 119 -8.79 0.22 2.10
C SER A 119 -7.97 -0.12 0.86
N SER A 120 -7.95 0.76 -0.15
CA SER A 120 -7.07 0.58 -1.32
C SER A 120 -5.60 0.64 -0.93
N LEU A 121 -5.21 1.58 -0.06
CA LEU A 121 -3.85 1.67 0.47
C LEU A 121 -3.47 0.41 1.25
N ALA A 122 -4.35 -0.09 2.13
CA ALA A 122 -4.10 -1.30 2.90
C ALA A 122 -3.83 -2.52 2.00
N VAL A 123 -4.59 -2.66 0.91
CA VAL A 123 -4.34 -3.74 -0.07
C VAL A 123 -2.99 -3.56 -0.77
N ALA A 124 -2.63 -2.34 -1.17
CA ALA A 124 -1.30 -2.07 -1.73
C ALA A 124 -0.18 -2.41 -0.73
N VAL A 125 -0.35 -2.07 0.55
CA VAL A 125 0.60 -2.43 1.63
C VAL A 125 0.83 -3.94 1.67
N VAL A 126 -0.23 -4.73 1.74
CA VAL A 126 -0.12 -6.20 1.81
C VAL A 126 0.60 -6.76 0.57
N VAL A 127 0.22 -6.32 -0.63
CA VAL A 127 0.83 -6.79 -1.88
C VAL A 127 2.32 -6.43 -1.94
N ILE A 128 2.67 -5.18 -1.63
CA ILE A 128 4.06 -4.72 -1.68
C ILE A 128 4.94 -5.43 -0.63
N LEU A 129 4.42 -5.66 0.58
CA LEU A 129 5.15 -6.45 1.58
C LEU A 129 5.43 -7.86 1.07
N ALA A 130 4.44 -8.53 0.48
CA ALA A 130 4.61 -9.86 -0.10
C ALA A 130 5.63 -9.87 -1.26
N VAL A 131 5.56 -8.88 -2.16
CA VAL A 131 6.52 -8.71 -3.27
C VAL A 131 7.93 -8.47 -2.75
N ASN A 132 8.09 -7.65 -1.71
CA ASN A 132 9.40 -7.38 -1.13
C ASN A 132 10.02 -8.65 -0.52
N GLN A 133 9.21 -9.45 0.19
CA GLN A 133 9.63 -10.75 0.71
C GLN A 133 10.00 -11.72 -0.42
N ALA A 134 9.19 -11.81 -1.47
CA ALA A 134 9.50 -12.61 -2.64
C ALA A 134 10.81 -12.18 -3.31
N ARG A 135 11.09 -10.86 -3.35
CA ARG A 135 12.34 -10.32 -3.89
C ARG A 135 13.55 -10.76 -3.08
N MET A 136 13.47 -10.66 -1.76
CA MET A 136 14.55 -11.11 -0.86
C MET A 136 14.78 -12.61 -1.00
N LEU A 137 13.70 -13.40 -1.06
CA LEU A 137 13.79 -14.84 -1.27
C LEU A 137 14.43 -15.21 -2.61
N ALA A 138 14.09 -14.49 -3.68
CA ALA A 138 14.70 -14.71 -4.98
C ALA A 138 16.22 -14.41 -4.96
N ILE A 139 16.65 -13.40 -4.20
CA ILE A 139 18.08 -13.09 -4.03
C ILE A 139 18.79 -14.18 -3.23
N THR A 140 18.24 -14.59 -2.09
CA THR A 140 18.86 -15.65 -1.26
C THR A 140 18.91 -16.99 -1.99
N ALA A 141 17.85 -17.36 -2.72
CA ALA A 141 17.84 -18.54 -3.57
C ALA A 141 18.84 -18.44 -4.72
N GLY A 142 19.01 -17.25 -5.30
CA GLY A 142 20.03 -17.05 -6.32
C GLY A 142 21.45 -17.23 -5.78
N MET A 143 21.71 -16.73 -4.57
CA MET A 143 23.00 -16.90 -3.90
C MET A 143 23.26 -18.36 -3.54
N SER A 144 22.26 -19.14 -3.15
CA SER A 144 22.45 -20.57 -2.85
C SER A 144 22.69 -21.44 -4.09
N VAL A 145 22.16 -21.04 -5.26
CA VAL A 145 22.30 -21.83 -6.50
C VAL A 145 23.53 -21.44 -7.33
N TRP A 146 23.83 -20.15 -7.44
CA TRP A 146 24.92 -19.64 -8.29
C TRP A 146 26.13 -19.14 -7.51
N GLY A 147 26.15 -19.36 -6.19
CA GLY A 147 27.16 -18.83 -5.28
C GLY A 147 26.91 -17.36 -4.91
N PRO A 148 27.56 -16.84 -3.86
CA PRO A 148 27.24 -15.53 -3.28
C PRO A 148 27.39 -14.36 -4.26
N GLU A 149 28.51 -14.25 -4.96
CA GLU A 149 28.81 -13.08 -5.81
C GLU A 149 27.97 -13.05 -7.09
N VAL A 150 27.96 -14.16 -7.84
CA VAL A 150 27.23 -14.26 -9.12
C VAL A 150 25.73 -14.30 -8.87
N GLY A 151 25.30 -15.05 -7.85
CA GLY A 151 23.91 -15.12 -7.43
C GLY A 151 23.37 -13.76 -7.04
N TYR A 152 24.10 -13.02 -6.18
CA TYR A 152 23.71 -11.66 -5.79
C TYR A 152 23.67 -10.72 -6.99
N ALA A 153 24.71 -10.66 -7.82
CA ALA A 153 24.76 -9.74 -8.96
C ALA A 153 23.61 -9.95 -9.96
N ARG A 154 23.29 -11.20 -10.29
CA ARG A 154 22.20 -11.52 -11.23
C ARG A 154 20.83 -11.27 -10.63
N THR A 155 20.61 -11.75 -9.41
CA THR A 155 19.27 -11.68 -8.81
C THR A 155 18.94 -10.32 -8.25
N HIS A 156 19.91 -9.57 -7.72
CA HIS A 156 19.67 -8.23 -7.20
C HIS A 156 19.25 -7.26 -8.30
N VAL A 157 19.94 -7.28 -9.45
CA VAL A 157 19.68 -6.33 -10.54
C VAL A 157 18.55 -6.79 -11.45
N LEU A 158 18.63 -8.01 -12.02
CA LEU A 158 17.66 -8.45 -13.03
C LEU A 158 16.36 -8.94 -12.39
N VAL A 159 16.46 -9.96 -11.56
CA VAL A 159 15.28 -10.58 -10.93
C VAL A 159 14.62 -9.60 -9.96
N GLY A 160 15.43 -8.87 -9.19
CA GLY A 160 14.98 -7.89 -8.22
C GLY A 160 14.17 -6.76 -8.86
N THR A 161 14.65 -6.23 -9.98
CA THR A 161 13.92 -5.22 -10.75
C THR A 161 12.64 -5.81 -11.34
N ALA A 162 12.70 -6.97 -11.99
CA ALA A 162 11.52 -7.60 -12.58
C ALA A 162 10.41 -7.88 -11.54
N VAL A 163 10.76 -8.47 -10.40
CA VAL A 163 9.83 -8.75 -9.30
C VAL A 163 9.24 -7.44 -8.75
N SER A 164 10.06 -6.41 -8.57
CA SER A 164 9.57 -5.11 -8.06
C SER A 164 8.65 -4.42 -9.07
N THR A 165 8.98 -4.39 -10.35
CA THR A 165 8.16 -3.78 -11.40
C THR A 165 6.81 -4.48 -11.52
N LEU A 166 6.81 -5.81 -11.65
CA LEU A 166 5.57 -6.60 -11.71
C LEU A 166 4.74 -6.44 -10.44
N GLY A 167 5.40 -6.44 -9.28
CA GLY A 167 4.75 -6.26 -8.00
C GLY A 167 4.12 -4.89 -7.80
N VAL A 168 4.77 -3.81 -8.26
CA VAL A 168 4.20 -2.46 -8.24
C VAL A 168 3.02 -2.34 -9.19
N VAL A 169 3.10 -2.94 -10.40
CA VAL A 169 1.96 -2.98 -11.34
C VAL A 169 0.79 -3.76 -10.73
N LEU A 170 1.05 -4.89 -10.10
CA LEU A 170 0.03 -5.68 -9.41
C LEU A 170 -0.59 -4.90 -8.25
N ALA A 171 0.22 -4.30 -7.38
CA ALA A 171 -0.25 -3.47 -6.27
C ALA A 171 -1.06 -2.27 -6.77
N GLY A 172 -0.61 -1.61 -7.85
CA GLY A 172 -1.33 -0.56 -8.58
C GLY A 172 -2.69 -1.02 -9.07
N THR A 173 -2.73 -2.18 -9.71
CA THR A 173 -3.97 -2.76 -10.22
C THR A 173 -4.93 -3.08 -9.08
N CYS A 174 -4.47 -3.75 -8.02
CA CYS A 174 -5.28 -4.06 -6.84
C CYS A 174 -5.78 -2.79 -6.15
N TYR A 175 -4.91 -1.78 -5.99
CA TYR A 175 -5.24 -0.47 -5.43
C TYR A 175 -6.37 0.18 -6.23
N LEU A 176 -6.22 0.28 -7.56
CA LEU A 176 -7.21 0.87 -8.45
C LEU A 176 -8.52 0.08 -8.47
N VAL A 177 -8.47 -1.25 -8.49
CA VAL A 177 -9.67 -2.10 -8.44
C VAL A 177 -10.46 -1.84 -7.17
N VAL A 178 -9.81 -1.79 -6.01
CA VAL A 178 -10.48 -1.49 -4.74
C VAL A 178 -11.02 -0.06 -4.72
N LEU A 179 -10.24 0.88 -5.24
CA LEU A 179 -10.59 2.29 -5.28
C LEU A 179 -11.81 2.58 -6.18
N LEU A 180 -11.87 1.93 -7.34
CA LEU A 180 -12.89 2.14 -8.38
C LEU A 180 -14.13 1.26 -8.22
N ARG A 181 -14.09 0.22 -7.36
CA ARG A 181 -15.25 -0.64 -7.08
C ARG A 181 -16.45 0.20 -6.61
N GLY A 182 -17.56 0.08 -7.35
CA GLY A 182 -18.83 0.77 -7.05
C GLY A 182 -18.94 2.20 -7.58
N THR A 183 -18.18 2.57 -8.60
CA THR A 183 -18.29 3.87 -9.31
C THR A 183 -19.06 3.78 -10.63
N TYR A 184 -19.57 2.59 -11.00
CA TYR A 184 -20.53 2.44 -12.09
C TYR A 184 -21.93 2.65 -11.53
N PRO A 185 -22.65 3.70 -11.95
CA PRO A 185 -24.10 3.69 -11.86
C PRO A 185 -24.56 2.44 -12.61
N SER A 186 -25.39 1.60 -11.99
CA SER A 186 -26.23 0.69 -12.77
C SER A 186 -26.87 1.53 -13.88
N PRO A 187 -26.86 1.09 -15.16
CA PRO A 187 -27.61 1.80 -16.19
C PRO A 187 -29.02 1.96 -15.62
N ALA A 188 -29.43 3.22 -15.42
CA ALA A 188 -30.79 3.49 -14.99
C ALA A 188 -31.67 2.74 -15.98
N LEU A 189 -32.44 1.77 -15.49
CA LEU A 189 -33.49 1.15 -16.30
C LEU A 189 -34.22 2.30 -16.97
N SER A 190 -34.20 2.33 -18.29
CA SER A 190 -34.90 3.38 -18.99
C SER A 190 -36.39 3.24 -18.60
N PRO A 191 -37.16 4.33 -18.52
CA PRO A 191 -38.59 4.23 -18.22
C PRO A 191 -39.31 3.21 -19.11
N TRP A 192 -38.79 3.00 -20.32
CA TRP A 192 -39.26 2.03 -21.31
C TRP A 192 -39.05 0.56 -20.90
N ASP A 193 -38.00 0.25 -20.13
CA ASP A 193 -37.73 -1.10 -19.62
C ASP A 193 -38.71 -1.49 -18.50
N VAL A 194 -39.21 -0.50 -17.75
CA VAL A 194 -40.22 -0.69 -16.70
C VAL A 194 -41.63 -0.87 -17.29
N GLU A 195 -41.92 -0.22 -18.41
CA GLU A 195 -43.21 -0.32 -19.10
C GLU A 195 -43.38 -1.67 -19.81
N ALA A 196 -42.31 -2.23 -20.38
CA ALA A 196 -42.32 -3.52 -21.06
C ALA A 196 -42.66 -4.70 -20.13
N ASP A 197 -42.33 -4.60 -18.84
CA ASP A 197 -42.59 -5.64 -17.83
C ASP A 197 -44.01 -5.53 -17.21
N ARG A 198 -44.74 -4.46 -17.52
CA ARG A 198 -46.12 -4.22 -17.04
C ARG A 198 -47.20 -4.57 -18.07
N ALA A 199 -46.84 -4.98 -19.28
CA ALA A 199 -47.82 -5.39 -20.28
C ALA A 199 -48.49 -6.72 -19.84
N PRO A 200 -49.82 -6.75 -19.64
CA PRO A 200 -50.51 -8.00 -19.30
C PRO A 200 -50.38 -9.00 -20.46
N ARG A 201 -49.96 -10.23 -20.13
CA ARG A 201 -49.98 -11.38 -21.05
C ARG A 201 -51.40 -11.85 -21.32
#